data_AF-A0A7S2FSY3-F1
#
_entry.id   AF-A0A7S2FSY3-F1
#
_cell.length_a   1.000
_cell.length_b   1.000
_cell.length_c   1.000
_cell.angle_alpha   90.00
_cell.angle_beta   90.00
_cell.angle_gamma   90.00
#
_symmetry.space_group_name_H-M   'P 1'
#
loop_
_entity.id
_entity.type
_entity.pdbx_description
1 polymer ?
#
loop_
_entity_poly.entity_id
_entity_poly.type
_entity_poly.pdbx_seq_one_letter_code
_entity_poly.pdbx_strand_id
1 'polypeptide(L)'
;VFGVSTNGHAERSRGSIALAGTSDFGKCEKAMDVMFDEAPCTQTPCSFLGVFQPSIKDARFYMRGELGKIFNLLVPERYDEPLLLALRGEAQRFCGRSLE
;
A
#
# COMPACT_ATOMS: atom_id res chain seq x y z
N VAL A 1 14.60 14.83 -5.53
CA VAL A 1 14.44 15.27 -4.11
C VAL A 1 12.97 15.55 -3.89
N PHE A 2 12.26 14.68 -3.19
CA PHE A 2 10.86 14.91 -2.80
C PHE A 2 10.83 15.19 -1.29
N GLY A 3 10.25 16.32 -0.90
CA GLY A 3 10.08 16.71 0.50
C GLY A 3 8.60 16.70 0.87
N VAL A 4 8.27 16.07 2.00
CA VAL A 4 6.95 16.14 2.63
C VAL A 4 7.14 16.82 3.99
N SER A 5 6.46 17.94 4.21
CA SER A 5 6.40 18.66 5.48
C SER A 5 5.04 18.42 6.11
N THR A 6 4.99 17.77 7.28
CA THR A 6 3.78 17.70 8.10
C THR A 6 3.99 18.44 9.41
N ASN A 7 3.19 19.47 9.69
CA ASN A 7 3.24 20.20 10.96
C ASN A 7 2.55 19.36 12.05
N GLY A 8 3.23 19.08 13.16
CA GLY A 8 2.61 18.52 14.36
C GLY A 8 3.57 17.74 15.27
N HIS A 9 3.84 18.32 16.44
CA HIS A 9 4.60 17.81 17.59
C HIS A 9 6.15 17.85 17.56
N ALA A 10 6.65 18.37 18.67
CA ALA A 10 7.90 19.07 18.85
C ALA A 10 8.98 18.16 19.44
N GLU A 11 9.81 17.61 18.56
CA GLU A 11 11.24 17.29 18.77
C GLU A 11 11.87 16.86 17.42
N ARG A 12 11.46 17.49 16.33
CA ARG A 12 11.95 17.12 14.99
C ARG A 12 13.36 17.65 14.76
N SER A 13 14.27 16.71 14.51
CA SER A 13 15.63 16.90 14.02
C SER A 13 15.65 18.00 12.95
N ARG A 14 16.35 19.11 13.19
CA ARG A 14 16.41 20.29 12.31
C ARG A 14 17.24 20.07 11.02
N GLY A 15 17.31 18.84 10.51
CA GLY A 15 18.14 18.46 9.36
C GLY A 15 17.41 17.58 8.37
N SER A 16 17.97 17.43 7.17
CA SER A 16 17.42 16.52 6.15
C SER A 16 17.49 15.07 6.64
N ILE A 17 16.35 14.39 6.66
CA ILE A 17 16.31 12.94 6.90
C ILE A 17 16.73 12.24 5.60
N ALA A 18 17.82 11.48 5.66
CA ALA A 18 18.20 10.59 4.57
C ALA A 18 17.39 9.30 4.68
N LEU A 19 16.65 8.96 3.64
CA LEU A 19 15.93 7.71 3.53
C LEU A 19 16.71 6.78 2.59
N ALA A 20 17.02 5.58 3.07
CA ALA A 20 17.66 4.53 2.29
C ALA A 20 16.69 3.34 2.16
N GLY A 21 16.51 2.86 0.93
CA GLY A 21 15.73 1.67 0.66
C GLY A 21 16.45 0.42 1.19
N THR A 22 15.71 -0.49 1.80
CA THR A 22 16.23 -1.77 2.32
C THR A 22 15.90 -2.96 1.42
N SER A 23 15.12 -2.74 0.36
CA SER A 23 14.60 -3.79 -0.54
C SER A 23 13.88 -4.95 0.17
N ASP A 24 13.34 -4.68 1.36
CA ASP A 24 12.71 -5.69 2.22
C ASP A 24 11.18 -5.55 2.15
N PHE A 25 10.56 -6.36 1.29
CA PHE A 25 9.11 -6.37 1.10
C PHE A 25 8.34 -6.69 2.40
N GLY A 26 8.82 -7.64 3.19
CA GLY A 26 8.14 -8.06 4.42
C GLY A 26 8.13 -6.95 5.48
N LYS A 27 9.24 -6.21 5.62
CA LYS A 27 9.26 -5.01 6.48
C LYS A 27 8.36 -3.91 5.96
N CYS A 28 8.30 -3.71 4.65
CA CYS A 28 7.41 -2.73 4.03
C CYS A 28 5.95 -3.06 4.30
N GLU A 29 5.53 -4.30 4.04
CA GLU A 29 4.18 -4.77 4.32
C GLU A 29 3.80 -4.59 5.80
N LYS A 30 4.65 -5.04 6.72
CA LYS A 30 4.41 -4.88 8.16
C LYS A 30 4.32 -3.42 8.60
N ALA A 31 5.08 -2.52 7.96
CA ALA A 31 5.00 -1.09 8.24
C ALA A 31 3.67 -0.48 7.77
N MET A 32 3.07 -1.03 6.71
CA MET A 32 1.78 -0.58 6.16
C MET A 32 0.60 -1.00 7.03
N ASP A 33 0.69 -2.11 7.77
CA ASP A 33 -0.37 -2.57 8.69
C ASP A 33 -0.76 -1.48 9.70
N VAL A 34 0.20 -0.63 10.10
CA VAL A 34 -0.03 0.49 11.02
C VAL A 34 -1.04 1.51 10.47
N MET A 35 -1.23 1.60 9.14
CA MET A 35 -2.20 2.52 8.55
C MET A 35 -3.65 2.05 8.64
N PHE A 36 -3.88 0.78 8.98
CA PHE A 36 -5.20 0.17 9.03
C PHE A 36 -5.67 -0.09 10.47
N ASP A 37 -5.22 0.77 11.40
CA ASP A 37 -5.45 0.64 12.84
C ASP A 37 -6.90 0.33 13.23
N GLU A 38 -7.06 -0.45 14.31
CA GLU A 38 -8.31 -1.06 14.75
C GLU A 38 -9.22 -0.04 15.46
N ALA A 39 -9.73 0.95 14.74
CA ALA A 39 -10.83 1.75 15.25
C ALA A 39 -12.10 0.87 15.34
N PRO A 40 -12.88 0.96 16.44
CA PRO A 40 -14.08 0.15 16.60
C PRO A 40 -15.10 0.45 15.49
N CYS A 41 -15.58 -0.61 14.85
CA CYS A 41 -16.62 -0.52 13.83
C CYS A 41 -17.98 -0.31 14.49
N THR A 42 -18.53 0.91 14.40
CA THR A 42 -19.83 1.25 14.98
C THR A 42 -21.01 0.76 14.15
N GLN A 43 -20.79 0.55 12.84
CA GLN A 43 -21.79 0.04 11.90
C GLN A 43 -21.17 -0.96 10.94
N THR A 44 -21.54 -2.24 11.05
CA THR A 44 -21.02 -3.29 10.17
C THR A 44 -21.75 -3.35 8.82
N PRO A 45 -21.05 -3.70 7.71
CA PRO A 45 -19.62 -3.98 7.61
C PRO A 45 -18.78 -2.70 7.55
N CYS A 46 -17.52 -2.76 8.02
CA CYS A 46 -16.57 -1.66 7.90
C CYS A 46 -15.42 -2.02 6.94
N SER A 47 -14.81 -0.97 6.39
CA SER A 47 -13.52 -1.02 5.70
C SER A 47 -12.38 -0.93 6.73
N PHE A 48 -11.72 0.23 6.84
CA PHE A 48 -10.69 0.54 7.83
C PHE A 48 -11.11 1.75 8.66
N LEU A 49 -10.50 1.93 9.83
CA LEU A 49 -10.75 3.06 10.74
C LEU A 49 -12.25 3.25 11.07
N GLY A 50 -12.99 2.16 11.22
CA GLY A 50 -14.41 2.19 11.58
C GLY A 50 -15.35 2.76 10.51
N VAL A 51 -14.87 2.98 9.28
CA VAL A 51 -15.69 3.52 8.19
C VAL A 51 -16.58 2.42 7.60
N PHE A 52 -17.90 2.62 7.71
CA PHE A 52 -18.90 1.73 7.11
C PHE A 52 -18.64 1.55 5.60
N GLN A 53 -18.61 0.29 5.16
CA GLN A 53 -18.49 -0.08 3.76
C GLN A 53 -19.49 -1.21 3.46
N PRO A 54 -20.41 -1.03 2.51
CA PRO A 54 -21.35 -2.08 2.12
C PRO A 54 -20.60 -3.28 1.54
N SER A 55 -21.24 -4.45 1.57
CA SER A 55 -20.68 -5.64 0.96
C SER A 55 -20.40 -5.39 -0.52
N ILE A 56 -19.19 -5.68 -0.95
CA ILE A 56 -18.76 -5.58 -2.35
C ILE A 56 -19.02 -6.88 -3.12
N LYS A 57 -19.72 -7.84 -2.51
CA LYS A 57 -20.09 -9.10 -3.15
C LYS A 57 -20.91 -8.78 -4.41
N ASP A 58 -20.51 -9.37 -5.54
CA ASP A 58 -21.13 -9.20 -6.86
C ASP A 58 -20.97 -7.82 -7.52
N ALA A 59 -20.24 -6.88 -6.89
CA ALA A 59 -19.90 -5.60 -7.51
C ALA A 59 -18.69 -5.72 -8.45
N ARG A 60 -18.76 -5.06 -9.61
CA ARG A 60 -17.65 -4.92 -10.55
C ARG A 60 -17.04 -3.54 -10.44
N PHE A 61 -15.74 -3.49 -10.19
CA PHE A 61 -14.99 -2.25 -10.04
C PHE A 61 -14.04 -2.05 -11.22
N TYR A 62 -13.88 -0.81 -11.65
CA TYR A 62 -12.86 -0.42 -12.62
C TYR A 62 -11.73 0.28 -11.89
N MET A 63 -10.51 -0.26 -11.98
CA MET A 63 -9.33 0.41 -11.46
C MET A 63 -8.87 1.50 -12.44
N ARG A 64 -8.66 2.71 -11.92
CA ARG A 64 -8.15 3.87 -12.66
C ARG A 64 -7.16 4.66 -11.81
N GLY A 65 -6.54 5.67 -12.40
CA GLY A 65 -5.55 6.51 -11.71
C GLY A 65 -4.29 5.74 -11.34
N GLU A 66 -3.71 6.06 -10.19
CA GLU A 66 -2.44 5.45 -9.73
C GLU A 66 -2.57 3.94 -9.50
N LEU A 67 -3.74 3.47 -9.02
CA LEU A 67 -3.98 2.03 -8.85
C LEU A 67 -3.89 1.29 -10.19
N GLY A 68 -4.51 1.82 -11.24
CA GLY A 68 -4.43 1.22 -12.57
C GLY A 68 -3.01 1.24 -13.15
N LYS A 69 -2.26 2.34 -12.93
CA LYS A 69 -0.87 2.46 -13.38
C LYS A 69 0.05 1.45 -12.69
N ILE A 70 -0.03 1.35 -11.35
CA ILE A 70 0.78 0.42 -10.56
C ILE A 70 0.41 -1.03 -10.90
N PHE A 71 -0.88 -1.32 -11.03
CA PHE A 71 -1.34 -2.64 -11.41
C PHE A 71 -0.77 -3.06 -12.76
N ASN A 72 -0.88 -2.21 -13.79
CA ASN A 72 -0.33 -2.50 -15.13
C ASN A 72 1.21 -2.58 -15.14
N LEU A 73 1.88 -1.89 -14.22
CA LEU A 73 3.34 -1.98 -14.07
C LEU A 73 3.77 -3.31 -13.47
N LEU A 74 3.03 -3.81 -12.48
CA LEU A 74 3.38 -5.01 -11.72
C LEU A 74 2.84 -6.29 -12.33
N VAL A 75 1.69 -6.25 -12.99
CA VAL A 75 0.92 -7.43 -13.43
C VAL A 75 0.93 -7.51 -14.97
N PRO A 76 1.83 -8.29 -15.61
CA PRO A 76 1.73 -8.66 -17.02
C PRO A 76 0.37 -9.20 -17.45
N GLU A 77 0.12 -9.14 -18.76
CA GLU A 77 -1.19 -9.45 -19.36
C GLU A 77 -1.65 -10.92 -19.18
N ARG A 78 -0.81 -11.83 -18.68
CA ARG A 78 -1.13 -13.26 -18.52
C ARG A 78 -0.68 -13.82 -17.19
N TYR A 79 -1.61 -14.46 -16.48
CA TYR A 79 -1.39 -15.19 -15.24
C TYR A 79 -2.28 -16.42 -15.15
N ASP A 80 -1.70 -17.51 -14.67
CA ASP A 80 -2.41 -18.76 -14.35
C ASP A 80 -2.84 -18.82 -12.87
N GLU A 81 -2.39 -17.88 -12.05
CA GLU A 81 -2.65 -17.79 -10.61
C GLU A 81 -3.78 -16.79 -10.25
N PRO A 82 -4.41 -16.91 -9.07
CA PRO A 82 -5.29 -15.88 -8.55
C PRO A 82 -4.61 -14.50 -8.50
N LEU A 83 -5.29 -13.49 -9.04
CA LEU A 83 -4.72 -12.17 -9.32
C LEU A 83 -4.03 -11.48 -8.13
N LEU A 84 -4.56 -11.64 -6.91
CA LEU A 84 -3.97 -11.05 -5.71
C LEU A 84 -2.66 -11.74 -5.31
N LEU A 85 -2.52 -13.04 -5.54
CA LEU A 85 -1.28 -13.78 -5.30
C LEU A 85 -0.21 -13.36 -6.31
N ALA A 86 -0.59 -13.26 -7.59
CA ALA A 86 0.28 -12.75 -8.64
C ALA A 86 0.78 -11.33 -8.31
N LEU A 87 -0.11 -10.42 -7.94
CA LEU A 87 0.24 -9.05 -7.57
C LEU A 87 1.21 -9.00 -6.39
N ARG A 88 0.98 -9.82 -5.35
CA ARG A 88 1.88 -9.92 -4.19
C ARG A 88 3.28 -10.41 -4.60
N GLY A 89 3.35 -11.47 -5.41
CA GLY A 89 4.61 -12.04 -5.88
C GLY A 89 5.41 -11.07 -6.75
N GLU A 90 4.75 -10.30 -7.59
CA GLU A 90 5.37 -9.25 -8.40
C GLU A 90 5.82 -8.06 -7.57
N ALA A 91 5.02 -7.62 -6.61
CA ALA A 91 5.42 -6.56 -5.68
C ALA A 91 6.67 -6.96 -4.88
N GLN A 92 6.74 -8.20 -4.40
CA GLN A 92 7.91 -8.73 -3.71
C GLN A 92 9.14 -8.76 -4.63
N ARG A 93 9.00 -9.22 -5.87
CA ARG A 93 10.07 -9.20 -6.87
C ARG A 93 10.53 -7.78 -7.20
N PHE A 94 9.60 -6.85 -7.34
CA PHE A 94 9.89 -5.44 -7.64
C PHE A 94 10.66 -4.78 -6.48
N CYS A 95 10.24 -5.00 -5.24
CA CYS A 95 10.96 -4.50 -4.05
C CYS A 95 12.39 -5.05 -3.93
N GLY A 96 12.64 -6.28 -4.38
CA GLY A 96 13.96 -6.90 -4.37
C GLY A 96 14.94 -6.38 -5.42
N ARG A 97 14.49 -5.53 -6.37
CA ARG A 97 15.38 -4.96 -7.38
C ARG A 97 16.26 -3.88 -6.77
N SER A 98 17.54 -3.88 -7.14
CA SER A 98 18.44 -2.77 -6.84
C SER A 98 18.10 -1.58 -7.74
N LEU A 99 18.12 -0.38 -7.18
CA LEU A 99 18.14 0.86 -7.94
C LEU A 99 19.59 1.08 -8.37
N GLU A 100 19.93 0.68 -9.59
CA GLU A 100 21.21 1.01 -10.23
C GLU A 100 21.23 2.47 -10.70
#